data_AF-A0AAW8AS97-F1
#
_entry.id   AF-A0AAW8AS97-F1
#
_cell.length_a   1.000
_cell.length_b   1.000
_cell.length_c   1.000
_cell.angle_alpha   90.00
_cell.angle_beta   90.00
_cell.angle_gamma   90.00
#
_symmetry.space_group_name_H-M   'P 1'
#
loop_
_entity.id
_entity.type
_entity.pdbx_description
1 polymer ?
#
loop_
_entity_poly.entity_id
_entity_poly.type
_entity_poly.pdbx_seq_one_letter_code
_entity_poly.pdbx_strand_id
1 'polypeptide(L)' 'ALLIGKHGKILQSLQILAKAYANSILNTRMNIAVNVGDYHEKRKAYIVSLAHRAAERARGGETVYINDLQSNERKIV' A
#
# COMPACT_ATOMS: atom_id res chain seq x y z
N ALA A 1 14.68 -1.96 5.61
CA ALA A 1 13.78 -2.97 5.00
C ALA A 1 12.80 -3.58 6.02
N LEU A 2 13.26 -3.95 7.22
CA LEU A 2 12.44 -4.61 8.26
C LEU A 2 11.14 -3.84 8.62
N LEU A 3 11.22 -2.51 8.73
CA LEU A 3 10.09 -1.65 9.14
C LEU A 3 8.97 -1.56 8.09
N ILE A 4 9.24 -1.84 6.82
CA ILE A 4 8.24 -1.77 5.74
C ILE A 4 7.45 -3.09 5.67
N GLY A 5 8.15 -4.22 5.84
CA GLY A 5 7.57 -5.56 5.68
C GLY A 5 7.19 -5.90 4.24
N LYS A 6 6.72 -7.13 4.01
CA LYS A 6 6.31 -7.59 2.68
C LYS A 6 5.17 -6.70 2.16
N HIS A 7 5.39 -6.03 1.04
CA HIS A 7 4.41 -5.15 0.41
C HIS A 7 3.84 -4.06 1.35
N GLY A 8 4.62 -3.60 2.33
CA GLY A 8 4.21 -2.48 3.19
C GLY A 8 3.26 -2.89 4.32
N LYS A 9 3.03 -4.18 4.53
CA LYS A 9 2.11 -4.69 5.57
C LYS A 9 2.50 -4.26 6.98
N ILE A 10 3.81 -4.24 7.31
CA ILE A 10 4.28 -3.81 8.63
C ILE A 10 4.05 -2.31 8.81
N LEU A 11 4.37 -1.50 7.79
CA LEU A 11 4.12 -0.06 7.81
C LEU A 11 2.63 0.25 8.00
N GLN A 12 1.76 -0.48 7.30
CA GLN A 12 0.31 -0.33 7.43
C GLN A 12 -0.18 -0.71 8.84
N SER A 13 0.28 -1.84 9.39
CA SER A 13 -0.05 -2.25 10.76
C SER A 13 0.41 -1.22 11.79
N LEU A 14 1.63 -0.69 11.64
CA LEU A 14 2.15 0.35 12.51
C LEU A 14 1.29 1.63 12.45
N GLN A 15 0.86 2.03 11.26
CA GLN A 15 -0.05 3.16 11.10
C GLN A 15 -1.40 2.94 11.83
N ILE A 16 -1.97 1.73 11.76
CA ILE A 16 -3.22 1.40 12.43
C ILE A 16 -3.04 1.49 13.96
N LEU A 17 -1.96 0.91 14.48
CA LEU A 17 -1.65 0.95 15.91
C LEU A 17 -1.40 2.39 16.40
N ALA A 18 -0.63 3.17 15.64
CA ALA A 18 -0.38 4.58 15.96
C ALA A 18 -1.68 5.40 15.99
N LYS A 19 -2.57 5.18 15.01
CA LYS A 19 -3.90 5.82 14.98
C LYS A 19 -4.76 5.42 16.18
N ALA A 20 -4.82 4.13 16.51
CA ALA A 20 -5.62 3.64 17.63
C ALA A 20 -5.11 4.22 18.95
N TYR A 21 -3.80 4.18 19.16
CA TYR A 21 -3.17 4.73 20.35
C TYR A 21 -3.42 6.24 20.48
N ALA A 22 -3.18 7.02 19.42
CA ALA A 22 -3.41 8.46 19.47
C ALA A 22 -4.88 8.84 19.69
N ASN A 23 -5.84 8.13 19.10
CA ASN A 23 -7.26 8.36 19.36
C ASN A 23 -7.67 7.94 20.79
N SER A 24 -6.93 7.04 21.44
CA SER A 24 -7.21 6.67 22.84
C SER A 24 -6.79 7.75 23.85
N ILE A 25 -5.79 8.58 23.51
CA ILE A 25 -5.29 9.65 24.38
C ILE A 25 -5.86 11.02 24.04
N LEU A 26 -6.42 11.20 22.84
CA LEU A 26 -7.02 12.46 22.39
C LEU A 26 -8.53 12.31 22.28
N ASN A 27 -9.30 13.14 23.01
CA ASN A 27 -10.77 13.24 22.88
C ASN A 27 -11.24 13.87 21.55
N THR A 28 -10.34 14.01 20.58
CA THR A 28 -10.60 14.63 19.27
C THR A 28 -10.03 13.75 18.18
N ARG A 29 -10.81 13.52 17.12
CA ARG A 29 -10.38 12.71 15.97
C ARG A 29 -9.21 13.38 15.25
N MET A 30 -8.04 12.75 15.32
CA MET A 30 -6.81 13.25 14.70
C MET A 30 -6.41 12.39 13.49
N ASN A 31 -5.94 13.04 12.44
CA ASN A 31 -5.54 12.36 11.21
C ASN A 31 -4.02 12.13 11.22
N ILE A 32 -3.59 10.88 11.43
CA ILE A 32 -2.17 10.51 11.55
C ILE A 32 -1.77 9.70 10.32
N ALA A 33 -0.60 10.01 9.76
CA ALA A 33 0.02 9.24 8.69
C ALA A 33 1.41 8.78 9.14
N VAL A 34 1.75 7.53 8.85
CA VAL A 34 3.09 6.97 9.09
C VAL A 34 3.70 6.65 7.73
N ASN A 35 4.78 7.34 7.39
CA ASN A 35 5.54 7.12 6.16
C ASN A 35 6.99 6.77 6.49
N VAL A 36 7.63 5.97 5.64
CA VAL A 36 9.03 5.57 5.77
C VAL A 36 9.71 5.72 4.43
N GLY A 37 10.67 6.66 4.31
CA GLY A 37 11.60 6.75 3.17
C GLY A 37 10.93 6.74 1.78
N ASP A 38 9.84 7.50 1.62
CA ASP A 38 9.03 7.62 0.40
C ASP A 38 8.46 6.28 -0.09
N TYR A 39 8.15 5.39 0.84
CA TYR A 39 7.64 4.06 0.52
C TYR A 39 6.35 4.14 -0.29
N HIS A 40 5.43 5.05 0.06
CA HIS A 40 4.15 5.17 -0.63
C HIS A 40 4.33 5.55 -2.12
N GLU A 41 5.20 6.50 -2.40
CA GLU A 41 5.53 6.97 -3.75
C GLU A 41 6.18 5.84 -4.57
N LYS A 42 7.20 5.19 -3.99
CA LYS A 42 7.90 4.07 -4.64
C LYS A 42 6.96 2.88 -4.88
N ARG A 43 6.07 2.59 -3.92
CA ARG A 43 5.08 1.52 -4.02
C ARG A 43 4.05 1.81 -5.10
N LYS A 44 3.56 3.05 -5.21
CA LYS A 44 2.67 3.49 -6.28
C LYS A 44 3.31 3.28 -7.66
N ALA A 45 4.55 3.76 -7.85
CA ALA A 45 5.28 3.58 -9.10
C ALA A 45 5.45 2.09 -9.46
N TYR A 46 5.76 1.25 -8.47
CA TYR A 46 5.86 -0.19 -8.65
C TYR A 46 4.54 -0.82 -9.11
N ILE A 47 3.41 -0.48 -8.47
CA ILE A 47 2.08 -1.02 -8.82
C ILE A 47 1.68 -0.61 -10.23
N VAL A 48 1.91 0.66 -10.61
CA VAL A 48 1.65 1.12 -11.98
C VAL A 48 2.46 0.32 -13.00
N SER A 49 3.74 0.08 -12.71
CA SER A 49 4.57 -0.76 -13.58
C SER A 49 4.04 -2.21 -13.68
N LEU A 50 3.50 -2.75 -12.59
CA LEU A 50 2.91 -4.09 -12.56
C LEU A 50 1.63 -4.15 -13.38
N ALA A 51 0.79 -3.13 -13.28
CA ALA A 51 -0.43 -2.98 -14.08
C ALA A 51 -0.12 -2.94 -15.58
N HIS A 52 0.85 -2.12 -16.00
CA HIS A 52 1.26 -2.07 -17.40
C HIS A 52 1.76 -3.43 -17.91
N ARG A 53 2.63 -4.12 -17.16
CA ARG A 53 3.10 -5.46 -17.54
C ARG A 53 1.97 -6.48 -17.63
N ALA A 54 0.99 -6.42 -16.73
CA ALA A 54 -0.17 -7.28 -16.77
C ALA A 54 -1.04 -7.01 -18.01
N ALA A 55 -1.24 -5.73 -18.36
CA ALA A 55 -1.95 -5.33 -19.57
C ALA A 55 -1.26 -5.84 -20.85
N GLU A 56 0.07 -5.73 -20.93
CA GLU A 56 0.84 -6.28 -22.07
C GLU A 56 0.61 -7.78 -22.25
N ARG A 57 0.67 -8.54 -21.16
CA ARG A 57 0.43 -9.99 -21.20
C ARG A 57 -1.02 -10.33 -21.55
N ALA A 58 -1.97 -9.56 -21.02
CA ALA A 58 -3.38 -9.73 -21.35
C ALA A 58 -3.67 -9.45 -22.83
N ARG A 59 -2.98 -8.49 -23.46
CA ARG A 59 -3.05 -8.27 -24.91
C ARG A 59 -2.58 -9.48 -25.72
N GLY A 60 -1.69 -10.30 -25.17
CA GLY A 60 -1.28 -11.57 -25.75
C GLY A 60 -2.30 -12.71 -25.62
N GLY A 61 -3.47 -12.46 -25.01
CA GLY A 61 -4.54 -13.45 -24.81
C GLY A 61 -4.47 -14.22 -23.49
N GLU A 62 -3.54 -13.86 -22.59
CA GLU A 62 -3.44 -14.48 -21.26
C GLU A 62 -4.41 -13.83 -20.25
N THR A 63 -5.12 -14.63 -19.46
CA THR A 63 -5.81 -14.11 -18.27
C THR A 63 -4.79 -13.84 -17.16
N VAL A 64 -4.59 -12.57 -16.81
CA VAL A 64 -3.58 -12.15 -15.82
C VAL A 64 -4.23 -11.71 -14.52
N TYR A 65 -3.72 -12.22 -13.40
CA TYR A 65 -4.13 -11.82 -12.06
C TYR A 65 -3.03 -11.02 -11.36
N ILE A 66 -3.39 -9.88 -10.79
CA ILE A 66 -2.49 -9.07 -9.96
C ILE A 66 -2.80 -9.35 -8.49
N ASN A 67 -1.90 -10.07 -7.84
CA ASN A 67 -2.05 -10.48 -6.44
C ASN A 67 -1.30 -9.56 -5.46
N ASP A 68 -1.63 -9.65 -4.17
CA ASP A 68 -0.95 -8.97 -3.06
C ASP A 68 -1.03 -7.42 -3.12
N LEU A 69 -2.19 -6.90 -3.55
CA LEU A 69 -2.58 -5.48 -3.46
C LEU A 69 -3.33 -5.17 -2.16
N GLN A 70 -2.94 -4.11 -1.48
CA GLN A 70 -3.73 -3.54 -0.38
C GLN A 70 -5.03 -2.90 -0.92
N SER A 71 -6.03 -2.71 -0.05
CA SER A 71 -7.35 -2.21 -0.47
C SER A 71 -7.33 -0.83 -1.14
N ASN A 72 -6.44 0.06 -0.71
CA ASN A 72 -6.21 1.36 -1.34
C ASN A 72 -5.45 1.26 -2.66
N GLU A 73 -4.56 0.28 -2.78
CA GLU A 73 -3.74 0.03 -3.98
C GLU A 73 -4.57 -0.49 -5.16
N ARG A 74 -5.68 -1.21 -4.89
CA ARG A 74 -6.60 -1.70 -5.92
C ARG A 74 -7.24 -0.60 -6.77
N LYS A 75 -7.30 0.64 -6.28
CA LYS A 75 -7.86 1.77 -7.05
C LYS A 75 -6.87 2.37 -8.05
N ILE A 76 -5.59 2.00 -7.96
CA ILE A 76 -4.51 2.51 -8.83
C ILE A 76 -4.49 1.75 -10.16
N VAL A 77 -4.98 0.52 -10.15
CA VAL A 77 -4.91 -0.45 -11.24
C VAL A 77 -6.26 -0.53 -11.96
#